data_AF-A0A2V6TE20-F1
#
_entry.id   AF-A0A2V6TE20-F1
#
_cell.length_a   1.000
_cell.length_b   1.000
_cell.length_c   1.000
_cell.angle_alpha   90.00
_cell.angle_beta   90.00
_cell.angle_gamma   90.00
#
_symmetry.space_group_name_H-M   'P 1'
#
loop_
_entity.id
_entity.type
_entity.pdbx_description
1 polymer ?
#
loop_
_entity_poly.entity_id
_entity_poly.type
_entity_poly.pdbx_seq_one_letter_code
_entity_poly.pdbx_strand_id
1 'polypeptide(L)'
;APRSAYRNRLAVGLALSLAGDVVIERSFVGGLSLFLLAHVAYVSAFLADAKRPRFVRALPIAVYAVWVTAFLWGNLGDLRAAVVAYVIAISAMLWRAAARVGCSGVPRPGEWAGLAGAILFALSDTLIALDRFHAPIPHARIAIILLYWAGQLGIAASARLR
;
A
#
# COMPACT_ATOMS: atom_id res chain seq x y z
N ALA A 1 14.77 -2.62 13.80
CA ALA A 1 15.75 -3.22 12.86
C ALA A 1 16.95 -2.29 12.70
N PRO A 2 18.14 -2.79 12.29
CA PRO A 2 19.22 -1.92 11.83
C PRO A 2 18.70 -0.96 10.75
N ARG A 3 19.16 0.30 10.76
CA ARG A 3 18.72 1.31 9.77
C ARG A 3 18.91 0.84 8.33
N SER A 4 19.94 0.04 8.05
CA SER A 4 20.21 -0.59 6.74
C SER A 4 19.12 -1.59 6.32
N ALA A 5 18.70 -2.48 7.22
CA ALA A 5 17.71 -3.50 6.90
C ALA A 5 16.33 -2.91 6.57
N TYR A 6 15.92 -1.85 7.25
CA TYR A 6 14.67 -1.12 6.94
C TYR A 6 14.74 -0.48 5.55
N ARG A 7 15.83 0.24 5.27
CA ARG A 7 16.07 0.90 3.98
C ARG A 7 16.10 -0.10 2.83
N ASN A 8 16.79 -1.23 3.00
CA ASN A 8 16.90 -2.25 1.96
C ASN A 8 15.54 -2.87 1.61
N ARG A 9 14.70 -3.14 2.61
CA ARG A 9 13.34 -3.68 2.37
C ARG A 9 12.44 -2.68 1.65
N LEU A 10 12.52 -1.41 2.02
CA LEU A 10 11.80 -0.36 1.28
C LEU A 10 12.33 -0.22 -0.15
N ALA A 11 13.64 -0.28 -0.37
CA ALA A 11 14.24 -0.24 -1.70
C ALA A 11 13.78 -1.40 -2.58
N VAL A 12 13.68 -2.61 -2.02
CA VAL A 12 13.11 -3.78 -2.70
C VAL A 12 11.65 -3.53 -3.10
N GLY A 13 10.82 -3.00 -2.18
CA GLY A 13 9.43 -2.66 -2.49
C GLY A 13 9.29 -1.60 -3.57
N LEU A 14 10.14 -0.57 -3.57
CA LEU A 14 10.18 0.46 -4.59
C LEU A 14 10.59 -0.09 -5.95
N ALA A 15 11.62 -0.95 -6.00
CA ALA A 15 12.05 -1.60 -7.23
C ALA A 15 10.98 -2.53 -7.81
N LEU A 16 10.28 -3.29 -6.95
CA LEU A 16 9.15 -4.13 -7.34
C LEU A 16 7.97 -3.29 -7.86
N SER A 17 7.69 -2.15 -7.24
CA SER A 17 6.65 -1.23 -7.71
C SER A 17 6.99 -0.68 -9.11
N LEU A 18 8.25 -0.26 -9.32
CA LEU A 18 8.72 0.21 -10.62
C LEU A 18 8.63 -0.88 -11.70
N ALA A 19 8.98 -2.13 -11.36
CA ALA A 19 8.77 -3.25 -12.25
C ALA A 19 7.28 -3.49 -12.52
N GLY A 20 6.44 -3.34 -11.49
CA GLY A 20 4.98 -3.38 -11.56
C GLY A 20 4.42 -2.35 -12.56
N ASP A 21 4.90 -1.10 -12.52
CA ASP A 21 4.52 -0.03 -13.44
C ASP A 21 4.76 -0.40 -14.90
N VAL A 22 5.86 -1.11 -15.19
CA VAL A 22 6.18 -1.56 -16.56
C VAL A 22 5.34 -2.76 -16.98
N VAL A 23 5.13 -3.72 -16.07
CA VAL A 23 4.45 -4.99 -16.38
C VAL A 23 2.94 -4.83 -16.44
N ILE A 24 2.35 -3.92 -15.66
CA ILE A 24 0.89 -3.74 -15.58
C ILE A 24 0.29 -3.31 -16.93
N GLU A 25 1.05 -2.56 -17.74
CA GLU A 25 0.68 -2.14 -19.10
C GLU A 25 0.57 -3.33 -20.08
N ARG A 26 1.26 -4.45 -19.80
CA ARG A 26 1.23 -5.67 -20.63
C ARG A 26 0.32 -6.74 -20.07
N SER A 27 0.22 -6.81 -18.75
CA SER A 27 -0.55 -7.82 -18.03
C SER A 27 -0.97 -7.27 -16.68
N PHE A 28 -2.27 -7.02 -16.51
CA PHE A 28 -2.83 -6.57 -15.25
C PHE A 28 -2.48 -7.49 -14.07
N VAL A 29 -2.66 -8.81 -14.22
CA VAL A 29 -2.38 -9.79 -13.15
C VAL A 29 -0.89 -9.82 -12.80
N GLY A 30 -0.02 -9.84 -13.82
CA GLY A 30 1.43 -9.75 -13.62
C GLY A 30 1.87 -8.48 -12.88
N GLY A 31 1.34 -7.31 -13.26
CA GLY A 31 1.59 -6.05 -12.58
C GLY A 31 1.07 -6.05 -11.14
N LEU A 32 -0.18 -6.49 -10.94
CA LEU A 32 -0.81 -6.65 -9.63
C LEU A 32 0.02 -7.57 -8.71
N SER A 33 0.60 -8.64 -9.26
CA SER A 33 1.46 -9.57 -8.51
C SER A 33 2.75 -8.90 -8.05
N LEU A 34 3.39 -8.08 -8.90
CA LEU A 34 4.60 -7.33 -8.51
C LEU A 34 4.29 -6.28 -7.45
N PHE A 35 3.17 -5.57 -7.58
CA PHE A 35 2.71 -4.65 -6.53
C PHE A 35 2.39 -5.39 -5.24
N LEU A 36 1.78 -6.58 -5.28
CA LEU A 36 1.55 -7.39 -4.10
C LEU A 36 2.87 -7.71 -3.38
N LEU A 37 3.90 -8.12 -4.13
CA LEU A 37 5.23 -8.37 -3.56
C LEU A 37 5.86 -7.09 -2.99
N ALA A 38 5.62 -5.93 -3.62
CA ALA A 38 6.05 -4.64 -3.08
C ALA A 38 5.38 -4.35 -1.72
N HIS A 39 4.09 -4.59 -1.58
CA HIS A 39 3.36 -4.44 -0.32
C HIS A 39 3.91 -5.38 0.77
N VAL A 40 4.23 -6.63 0.41
CA VAL A 40 4.89 -7.58 1.35
C VAL A 40 6.25 -7.04 1.81
N ALA A 41 7.04 -6.47 0.91
CA ALA A 41 8.32 -5.83 1.26
C ALA A 41 8.11 -4.65 2.23
N TYR A 42 7.13 -3.78 1.97
CA TYR A 42 6.78 -2.66 2.85
C TYR A 42 6.26 -3.12 4.22
N VAL A 43 5.37 -4.11 4.27
CA VAL A 43 4.92 -4.79 5.49
C VAL A 43 6.11 -5.29 6.30
N SER A 44 7.06 -5.97 5.65
CA SER A 44 8.25 -6.52 6.30
C SER A 44 9.16 -5.43 6.88
N ALA A 45 9.26 -4.27 6.21
CA ALA A 45 10.00 -3.11 6.69
C ALA A 45 9.31 -2.52 7.92
N PHE A 46 8.01 -2.25 7.83
CA PHE A 46 7.24 -1.62 8.90
C PHE A 46 7.07 -2.51 10.14
N LEU A 47 6.94 -3.83 9.95
CA LEU A 47 6.89 -4.80 11.04
C LEU A 47 8.20 -4.87 11.82
N ALA A 48 9.33 -4.80 11.13
CA ALA A 48 10.64 -4.84 11.80
C ALA A 48 11.04 -3.51 12.47
N ASP A 49 10.29 -2.44 12.17
CA ASP A 49 10.33 -1.19 12.91
C ASP A 49 9.54 -1.28 14.21
N ALA A 50 8.27 -1.64 14.12
CA ALA A 50 7.35 -1.70 15.26
C ALA A 50 6.77 -3.12 15.43
N LYS A 51 7.39 -3.99 16.22
CA LYS A 51 6.91 -5.39 16.33
C LYS A 51 5.50 -5.53 16.93
N ARG A 52 5.04 -4.54 17.70
CA ARG A 52 3.72 -4.59 18.35
C ARG A 52 2.60 -4.49 17.29
N PRO A 53 1.57 -5.35 17.35
CA PRO A 53 0.50 -5.37 16.36
C PRO A 53 -0.41 -4.13 16.44
N ARG A 54 -0.75 -3.66 17.65
CA ARG A 54 -1.66 -2.51 17.87
C ARG A 54 -2.98 -2.67 17.10
N PHE A 55 -3.71 -3.75 17.41
CA PHE A 55 -4.94 -4.16 16.72
C PHE A 55 -6.03 -3.08 16.65
N VAL A 56 -6.08 -2.14 17.61
CA VAL A 56 -6.98 -0.98 17.55
C VAL A 56 -6.78 -0.18 16.26
N ARG A 57 -5.55 -0.08 15.74
CA ARG A 57 -5.26 0.60 14.47
C ARG A 57 -5.65 -0.21 13.24
N ALA A 58 -5.87 -1.52 13.39
CA ALA A 58 -6.35 -2.37 12.31
C ALA A 58 -7.85 -2.17 12.04
N LEU A 59 -8.64 -1.73 13.05
CA LEU A 59 -10.08 -1.61 12.93
C LEU A 59 -10.55 -0.73 11.77
N PRO A 60 -10.13 0.56 11.63
CA PRO A 60 -10.55 1.38 10.49
C PRO A 60 -10.09 0.81 9.14
N ILE A 61 -8.98 0.07 9.13
CA ILE A 61 -8.38 -0.51 7.94
C ILE A 61 -9.11 -1.79 7.51
N ALA A 62 -9.59 -2.57 8.48
CA ALA A 62 -10.47 -3.70 8.23
C ALA A 62 -11.82 -3.23 7.67
N VAL A 63 -12.39 -2.15 8.22
CA VAL A 63 -13.61 -1.53 7.68
C VAL A 63 -13.40 -1.09 6.23
N TYR A 64 -12.29 -0.40 5.94
CA TYR A 64 -11.90 -0.04 4.57
C TYR A 64 -11.78 -1.28 3.66
N ALA A 65 -11.08 -2.33 4.09
CA ALA A 65 -10.88 -3.54 3.29
C ALA A 65 -12.20 -4.24 2.94
N VAL A 66 -13.09 -4.37 3.94
CA VAL A 66 -14.42 -4.94 3.77
C VAL A 66 -15.25 -4.08 2.83
N TRP A 67 -15.23 -2.76 3.01
CA TRP A 67 -15.96 -1.83 2.16
C TRP A 67 -15.52 -1.92 0.69
N VAL A 68 -14.22 -1.82 0.39
CA VAL A 68 -13.70 -1.95 -0.99
C VAL A 68 -14.08 -3.29 -1.60
N THR A 69 -13.89 -4.38 -0.85
CA THR A 69 -14.18 -5.73 -1.34
C THR A 69 -15.67 -5.93 -1.62
N ALA A 70 -16.54 -5.51 -0.70
CA ALA A 70 -17.98 -5.63 -0.85
C ALA A 70 -18.51 -4.78 -2.00
N PHE A 71 -18.00 -3.56 -2.15
CA PHE A 71 -18.41 -2.63 -3.21
C PHE A 71 -18.07 -3.16 -4.60
N LEU A 72 -16.94 -3.84 -4.76
CA LEU A 72 -16.50 -4.37 -6.06
C LEU A 72 -16.99 -5.81 -6.33
N TRP A 73 -17.49 -6.53 -5.33
CA TRP A 73 -17.69 -7.98 -5.35
C TRP A 73 -18.44 -8.52 -6.58
N GLY A 74 -19.48 -7.80 -7.00
CA GLY A 74 -20.33 -8.17 -8.14
C GLY A 74 -19.62 -8.12 -9.50
N ASN A 75 -18.56 -7.33 -9.62
CA ASN A 75 -17.93 -6.99 -10.90
C ASN A 75 -16.53 -7.59 -11.08
N LEU A 76 -16.00 -8.32 -10.09
CA LEU A 76 -14.63 -8.83 -10.12
C LEU A 76 -14.43 -10.02 -11.07
N GLY A 77 -15.50 -10.76 -11.42
CA GLY A 77 -15.42 -11.97 -12.26
C GLY A 77 -14.34 -12.94 -11.78
N ASP A 78 -13.52 -13.45 -12.71
CA ASP A 78 -12.43 -14.39 -12.45
C ASP A 78 -11.27 -13.77 -11.65
N LEU A 79 -11.17 -12.44 -11.61
CA LEU A 79 -10.11 -11.72 -10.88
C LEU A 79 -10.40 -11.56 -9.39
N ARG A 80 -11.55 -12.04 -8.91
CA ARG A 80 -11.98 -11.89 -7.51
C ARG A 80 -10.93 -12.33 -6.51
N ALA A 81 -10.37 -13.53 -6.67
CA ALA A 81 -9.36 -14.04 -5.75
C ALA A 81 -8.08 -13.18 -5.75
N ALA A 82 -7.62 -12.76 -6.93
CA ALA A 82 -6.44 -11.92 -7.07
C ALA A 82 -6.63 -10.53 -6.43
N VAL A 83 -7.78 -9.90 -6.66
CA VAL A 83 -8.09 -8.58 -6.10
C VAL A 83 -8.29 -8.66 -4.58
N VAL A 84 -8.96 -9.68 -4.05
CA VAL A 84 -9.09 -9.87 -2.59
C VAL A 84 -7.73 -10.06 -1.92
N ALA A 85 -6.87 -10.92 -2.49
CA ALA A 85 -5.50 -11.12 -1.99
C ALA A 85 -4.71 -9.80 -1.99
N TYR A 86 -4.88 -9.00 -3.03
CA TYR A 86 -4.27 -7.69 -3.14
C TYR A 86 -4.79 -6.69 -2.08
N VAL A 87 -6.11 -6.60 -1.90
CA VAL A 87 -6.74 -5.75 -0.86
C VAL A 87 -6.22 -6.12 0.53
N ILE A 88 -6.05 -7.41 0.82
CA ILE A 88 -5.45 -7.88 2.07
C ILE A 88 -4.01 -7.38 2.22
N ALA A 89 -3.19 -7.47 1.16
CA ALA A 89 -1.79 -7.03 1.19
C ALA A 89 -1.65 -5.52 1.42
N ILE A 90 -2.43 -4.70 0.72
CA ILE A 90 -2.39 -3.24 0.90
C ILE A 90 -2.94 -2.81 2.25
N SER A 91 -4.00 -3.45 2.74
CA SER A 91 -4.51 -3.22 4.09
C SER A 91 -3.53 -3.65 5.17
N ALA A 92 -2.80 -4.76 4.98
CA ALA A 92 -1.73 -5.15 5.88
C ALA A 92 -0.62 -4.08 5.89
N MET A 93 -0.19 -3.56 4.73
CA MET A 93 0.78 -2.48 4.65
C MET A 93 0.30 -1.25 5.42
N LEU A 94 -0.93 -0.79 5.17
CA LEU A 94 -1.52 0.37 5.82
C LEU A 94 -1.57 0.20 7.34
N TRP A 95 -1.96 -0.99 7.79
CA TRP A 95 -2.00 -1.32 9.22
C TRP A 95 -0.61 -1.31 9.84
N ARG A 96 0.37 -1.90 9.17
CA ARG A 96 1.75 -1.89 9.65
C ARG A 96 2.32 -0.48 9.68
N ALA A 97 2.03 0.37 8.71
CA ALA A 97 2.43 1.78 8.71
C ALA A 97 1.80 2.53 9.89
N ALA A 98 0.49 2.34 10.11
CA ALA A 98 -0.23 2.94 11.24
C ALA A 98 0.31 2.46 12.59
N ALA A 99 0.64 1.17 12.73
CA ALA A 99 1.18 0.60 13.96
C ALA A 99 2.50 1.26 14.41
N ARG A 100 3.29 1.80 13.48
CA ARG A 100 4.56 2.47 13.80
C ARG A 100 4.39 3.78 14.55
N VAL A 101 3.38 4.58 14.21
CA VAL A 101 3.22 5.94 14.74
C VAL A 101 3.12 5.94 16.27
N GLY A 102 4.11 6.55 16.92
CA GLY A 102 4.24 6.61 18.38
C GLY A 102 4.56 5.27 19.03
N CYS A 103 5.16 4.32 18.31
CA CYS A 103 5.52 3.01 18.89
C CYS A 103 6.63 3.10 19.94
N SER A 104 7.54 4.05 19.79
CA SER A 104 8.65 4.30 20.71
C SER A 104 8.45 5.55 21.58
N GLY A 105 7.21 5.99 21.81
CA GLY A 105 6.90 7.24 22.52
C GLY A 105 6.37 8.32 21.58
N VAL A 106 7.03 9.47 21.53
CA VAL A 106 6.63 10.59 20.66
C VAL A 106 6.73 10.18 19.18
N PRO A 107 5.67 10.35 18.38
CA PRO A 107 5.70 10.03 16.95
C PRO A 107 6.82 10.77 16.21
N ARG A 108 7.55 10.03 15.37
CA ARG A 108 8.65 10.61 14.56
C ARG A 108 8.15 11.08 13.20
N PRO A 109 8.79 12.08 12.58
CA PRO A 109 8.42 12.53 11.23
C PRO A 109 8.40 11.38 10.20
N GLY A 110 9.35 10.44 10.26
CA GLY A 110 9.36 9.28 9.37
C GLY A 110 8.22 8.28 9.58
N GLU A 111 7.63 8.22 10.76
CA GLU A 111 6.44 7.38 11.01
C GLU A 111 5.22 7.98 10.31
N TRP A 112 5.02 9.29 10.45
CA TRP A 112 3.97 10.03 9.77
C TRP A 112 4.14 10.04 8.25
N ALA A 113 5.35 10.27 7.75
CA ALA A 113 5.64 10.25 6.31
C ALA A 113 5.29 8.89 5.69
N GLY A 114 5.65 7.78 6.35
CA GLY A 114 5.32 6.45 5.84
C GLY A 114 3.85 6.08 5.99
N LEU A 115 3.13 6.59 7.01
CA LEU A 115 1.68 6.43 7.12
C LEU A 115 0.95 7.23 6.03
N ALA A 116 1.28 8.51 5.85
CA ALA A 116 0.73 9.33 4.78
C ALA A 116 1.01 8.71 3.41
N GLY A 117 2.24 8.21 3.20
CA GLY A 117 2.62 7.49 1.99
C GLY A 117 1.75 6.25 1.74
N ALA A 118 1.56 5.42 2.76
CA ALA A 118 0.71 4.22 2.66
C ALA A 118 -0.77 4.55 2.39
N ILE A 119 -1.30 5.64 2.98
CA ILE A 119 -2.67 6.11 2.73
C ILE A 119 -2.82 6.55 1.27
N LEU A 120 -1.90 7.39 0.77
CA LEU A 120 -1.96 7.91 -0.60
C LEU A 120 -1.83 6.77 -1.63
N PHE A 121 -0.97 5.78 -1.36
CA PHE A 121 -0.87 4.58 -2.18
C PHE A 121 -2.21 3.81 -2.19
N ALA A 122 -2.81 3.55 -1.02
CA ALA A 122 -4.10 2.86 -0.94
C ALA A 122 -5.23 3.61 -1.66
N LEU A 123 -5.23 4.94 -1.61
CA LEU A 123 -6.18 5.78 -2.35
C LEU A 123 -5.97 5.67 -3.87
N SER A 124 -4.72 5.69 -4.33
CA SER A 124 -4.38 5.45 -5.75
C SER A 124 -4.94 4.11 -6.23
N ASP A 125 -4.70 3.04 -5.48
CA ASP A 125 -5.15 1.69 -5.86
C ASP A 125 -6.67 1.54 -5.78
N THR A 126 -7.31 2.21 -4.83
CA THR A 126 -8.78 2.27 -4.77
C THR A 126 -9.33 2.93 -6.03
N LEU A 127 -8.73 4.03 -6.50
CA LEU A 127 -9.16 4.68 -7.75
C LEU A 127 -8.95 3.78 -8.97
N ILE A 128 -7.82 3.05 -9.05
CA ILE A 128 -7.59 2.06 -10.12
C ILE A 128 -8.69 0.99 -10.09
N ALA A 129 -9.02 0.47 -8.89
CA ALA A 129 -10.02 -0.57 -8.74
C ALA A 129 -11.43 -0.09 -9.11
N LEU A 130 -11.80 1.14 -8.72
CA LEU A 130 -13.08 1.75 -9.08
C LEU A 130 -13.20 2.02 -10.58
N ASP A 131 -12.17 2.64 -11.18
CA ASP A 131 -12.13 2.93 -12.62
C ASP A 131 -12.22 1.66 -13.47
N ARG A 132 -11.56 0.58 -13.03
CA ARG A 132 -11.50 -0.69 -13.76
C ARG A 132 -12.70 -1.61 -13.54
N PHE A 133 -13.20 -1.71 -12.31
CA PHE A 133 -14.19 -2.73 -11.93
C PHE A 133 -15.57 -2.17 -11.58
N HIS A 134 -15.73 -0.86 -11.39
CA HIS A 134 -17.04 -0.28 -11.11
C HIS A 134 -17.58 0.52 -12.29
N ALA A 135 -16.95 1.65 -12.60
CA ALA A 135 -17.31 2.50 -13.72
C ALA A 135 -16.10 3.36 -14.12
N PRO A 136 -15.88 3.60 -15.43
CA PRO A 136 -14.82 4.49 -15.88
C PRO A 136 -14.96 5.88 -15.26
N ILE A 137 -13.87 6.39 -14.69
CA ILE A 137 -13.81 7.70 -14.05
C ILE A 137 -13.06 8.65 -14.99
N PRO A 138 -13.71 9.70 -15.51
CA PRO A 138 -13.06 10.68 -16.36
C PRO A 138 -11.81 11.27 -15.70
N HIS A 139 -10.69 11.24 -16.42
CA HIS A 139 -9.40 11.78 -15.97
C HIS A 139 -8.80 11.16 -14.69
N ALA A 140 -9.27 9.99 -14.24
CA ALA A 140 -8.75 9.32 -13.04
C ALA A 140 -7.24 9.07 -13.09
N ARG A 141 -6.67 8.86 -14.29
CA ARG A 141 -5.24 8.63 -14.49
C ARG A 141 -4.36 9.70 -13.85
N ILE A 142 -4.74 10.98 -13.90
CA ILE A 142 -3.95 12.07 -13.31
C ILE A 142 -3.95 11.94 -11.78
N ALA A 143 -5.12 11.77 -11.19
CA ALA A 143 -5.26 11.60 -9.74
C ALA A 143 -4.51 10.35 -9.24
N ILE A 144 -4.63 9.22 -9.95
CA ILE A 144 -3.94 7.97 -9.67
C ILE A 144 -2.42 8.21 -9.63
N ILE A 145 -1.83 8.79 -10.68
CA ILE A 145 -0.38 9.01 -10.76
C ILE A 145 0.10 9.94 -9.64
N LEU A 146 -0.64 11.02 -9.35
CA LEU A 146 -0.27 11.95 -8.28
C LEU A 146 -0.30 11.29 -6.90
N LEU A 147 -1.37 10.56 -6.59
CA LEU A 147 -1.51 9.83 -5.33
C LEU A 147 -0.45 8.74 -5.19
N TYR A 148 -0.20 7.99 -6.26
CA TYR A 148 0.80 6.93 -6.31
C TYR A 148 2.20 7.48 -6.01
N TRP A 149 2.67 8.47 -6.76
CA TRP A 149 4.01 9.02 -6.58
C TRP A 149 4.15 9.75 -5.24
N ALA A 150 3.14 10.49 -4.79
CA ALA A 150 3.14 11.08 -3.45
C ALA A 150 3.20 9.99 -2.36
N GLY A 151 2.50 8.87 -2.58
CA GLY A 151 2.55 7.67 -1.76
C GLY A 151 3.95 7.08 -1.65
N GLN A 152 4.57 6.80 -2.80
CA GLN A 152 5.93 6.28 -2.89
C GLN A 152 6.96 7.22 -2.25
N LEU A 153 6.83 8.53 -2.47
CA LEU A 153 7.69 9.54 -1.85
C LEU A 153 7.54 9.54 -0.32
N GLY A 154 6.33 9.43 0.22
CA GLY A 154 6.11 9.34 1.67
C GLY A 154 6.73 8.06 2.27
N ILE A 155 6.56 6.93 1.61
CA ILE A 155 7.18 5.65 2.00
C ILE A 155 8.71 5.75 1.95
N ALA A 156 9.28 6.33 0.90
CA ALA A 156 10.73 6.51 0.78
C ALA A 156 11.28 7.51 1.82
N ALA A 157 10.59 8.63 2.04
CA ALA A 157 10.95 9.64 3.03
C ALA A 157 10.95 9.09 4.46
N SER A 158 10.10 8.11 4.75
CA SER A 158 10.07 7.40 6.04
C SER A 158 11.41 6.79 6.45
N ALA A 159 12.27 6.47 5.47
CA ALA A 159 13.59 5.90 5.69
C ALA A 159 14.66 6.95 6.00
N ARG A 160 14.48 8.17 5.48
CA ARG A 160 15.39 9.31 5.70
C ARG A 160 15.10 10.03 7.02
N LEU A 161 13.82 10.15 7.37
CA LEU A 161 13.33 10.91 8.53
C LEU A 161 13.26 10.09 9.83
N ARG A 162 14.16 9.10 10.02
CA ARG A 162 14.01 7.99 10.98
C ARG A 162 14.94 8.01 12.19
#